data_AF-A0A7X4BRQ2-F1
#
_entry.id   AF-A0A7X4BRQ2-F1
#
_cell.length_a   1.000
_cell.length_b   1.000
_cell.length_c   1.000
_cell.angle_alpha   90.00
_cell.angle_beta   90.00
_cell.angle_gamma   90.00
#
_symmetry.space_group_name_H-M   'P 1'
#
loop_
_entity.id
_entity.type
_entity.pdbx_description
1 polymer ?
#
loop_
_entity_poly.entity_id
_entity_poly.type
_entity_poly.pdbx_seq_one_letter_code
_entity_poly.pdbx_strand_id
1 'polypeptide(L)' 'MNDLDIADCINKTCPWSGEPVQADSLTEYDGHVVGFCNPGCRDQFETAVRHFEEAKSAKASR' A
#
# COMPACT_ATOMS: atom_id res chain seq x y z
N MET A 1 5.64 -17.72 4.24
CA MET A 1 5.62 -16.46 3.50
C MET A 1 4.15 -16.23 3.20
N ASN A 2 3.55 -15.19 3.79
CA ASN A 2 2.13 -14.90 3.55
C ASN A 2 2.07 -14.25 2.17
N ASP A 3 1.76 -15.07 1.15
CA ASP A 3 1.44 -14.53 -0.17
C ASP A 3 0.13 -13.76 -0.05
N LEU A 4 0.14 -12.47 -0.36
CA LEU A 4 -1.05 -11.63 -0.35
C LEU A 4 -2.00 -12.09 -1.48
N ASP A 5 -3.30 -12.14 -1.21
CA ASP A 5 -4.32 -12.45 -2.22
C ASP A 5 -5.05 -11.18 -2.66
N ILE A 6 -5.31 -11.07 -3.96
CA ILE A 6 -6.11 -9.99 -4.54
C ILE A 6 -7.56 -10.03 -4.04
N ALA A 7 -8.06 -11.20 -3.66
CA ALA A 7 -9.38 -11.39 -3.06
C ALA A 7 -9.53 -10.68 -1.71
N ASP A 8 -8.42 -10.49 -0.98
CA ASP A 8 -8.41 -9.82 0.33
C ASP A 8 -8.27 -8.29 0.21
N CYS A 9 -8.10 -7.77 -1.02
CA CYS A 9 -7.95 -6.33 -1.24
C CYS A 9 -9.19 -5.56 -0.82
N ILE A 10 -8.99 -4.55 0.03
CA ILE A 10 -10.07 -3.64 0.44
C ILE A 10 -10.51 -2.69 -0.69
N ASN A 11 -9.72 -2.59 -1.76
CA ASN A 11 -9.99 -1.74 -2.91
C ASN A 11 -9.98 -2.54 -4.22
N LYS A 12 -10.81 -2.09 -5.18
CA LYS A 12 -10.92 -2.71 -6.52
C LYS A 12 -10.12 -1.98 -7.59
N THR A 13 -9.77 -0.72 -7.33
CA THR A 13 -9.07 0.16 -8.26
C THR A 13 -7.88 0.81 -7.57
N CYS A 14 -6.81 1.02 -8.33
CA CYS A 14 -5.60 1.71 -7.91
C CYS A 14 -5.94 3.14 -7.42
N PRO A 15 -5.55 3.53 -6.20
CA PRO A 15 -5.81 4.87 -5.69
C PRO A 15 -5.14 5.99 -6.48
N TRP A 16 -4.09 5.68 -7.26
CA TRP A 16 -3.34 6.66 -8.04
C TRP A 16 -3.95 6.92 -9.43
N SER A 17 -4.33 5.87 -10.16
CA SER A 17 -4.75 5.96 -11.57
C SER A 17 -6.24 5.66 -11.80
N GLY A 18 -6.90 4.95 -10.87
CA GLY A 18 -8.25 4.43 -11.06
C GLY A 18 -8.33 3.12 -11.87
N GLU A 19 -7.22 2.60 -12.37
CA GLU A 19 -7.18 1.31 -13.07
C GLU A 19 -7.40 0.11 -12.13
N PRO A 20 -7.81 -1.06 -12.64
CA PRO A 20 -7.98 -2.26 -11.81
C PRO A 20 -6.69 -2.67 -11.07
N VAL A 21 -6.85 -3.20 -9.85
CA VAL A 21 -5.75 -3.77 -9.06
C VAL A 21 -5.20 -5.05 -9.71
N GLN A 22 -3.92 -5.32 -9.51
CA GLN A 22 -3.21 -6.50 -10.01
C GLN A 22 -2.63 -7.33 -8.86
N ALA A 23 -2.63 -8.66 -9.01
CA ALA A 23 -2.23 -9.59 -7.95
C ALA A 23 -0.73 -9.54 -7.61
N ASP A 24 0.11 -9.03 -8.52
CA ASP A 24 1.55 -8.83 -8.30
C ASP A 24 1.87 -7.49 -7.60
N SER A 25 0.84 -6.70 -7.31
CA SER A 25 0.93 -5.29 -6.94
C SER A 25 0.17 -5.01 -5.65
N LEU A 26 0.34 -5.89 -4.65
CA LEU A 26 -0.35 -5.85 -3.36
C LEU A 26 0.62 -5.50 -2.22
N THR A 27 0.11 -4.84 -1.18
CA THR A 27 0.83 -4.60 0.08
C THR A 27 -0.13 -4.66 1.26
N GLU A 28 0.39 -4.85 2.47
CA GLU A 28 -0.40 -4.75 3.71
C GLU A 28 -0.19 -3.37 4.33
N TYR A 29 -1.29 -2.69 4.67
CA TYR A 29 -1.27 -1.43 5.37
C TYR A 29 -2.36 -1.41 6.44
N ASP A 30 -1.97 -1.12 7.68
CA ASP A 30 -2.88 -1.05 8.84
C ASP A 30 -3.75 -2.32 8.99
N GLY A 31 -3.15 -3.50 8.79
CA GLY A 31 -3.82 -4.80 8.87
C GLY A 31 -4.76 -5.13 7.71
N HIS A 32 -4.74 -4.35 6.62
CA HIS A 32 -5.56 -4.57 5.44
C HIS A 32 -4.70 -4.76 4.20
N VAL A 33 -5.15 -5.61 3.27
CA VAL A 33 -4.52 -5.77 1.96
C VAL A 33 -4.98 -4.64 1.05
N VAL A 34 -4.03 -3.91 0.46
CA VAL A 34 -4.28 -2.81 -0.49
C VAL A 34 -3.65 -3.17 -1.83
N GLY A 35 -4.43 -3.09 -2.90
CA GLY A 35 -3.99 -3.39 -4.26
C GLY A 35 -3.69 -2.16 -5.12
N PHE A 36 -2.78 -2.31 -6.07
CA PHE A 36 -2.37 -1.28 -7.04
C PHE A 36 -2.38 -1.84 -8.46
N CYS A 37 -2.38 -0.96 -9.48
CA CYS A 37 -2.40 -1.40 -10.88
C CYS A 37 -1.05 -1.90 -11.40
N ASN A 38 0.05 -1.65 -10.68
CA ASN A 38 1.39 -2.14 -10.97
C ASN A 38 2.30 -2.01 -9.73
N PRO A 39 3.48 -2.67 -9.70
CA PRO A 39 4.39 -2.61 -8.57
C PRO A 39 4.91 -1.19 -8.29
N GLY A 40 5.12 -0.35 -9.31
CA GLY A 40 5.59 1.02 -9.12
C GLY A 40 4.61 1.88 -8.29
N CYS A 41 3.31 1.72 -8.53
CA CYS A 41 2.26 2.35 -7.75
C CYS A 41 2.23 1.89 -6.29
N ARG A 42 2.46 0.58 -6.05
CA ARG A 42 2.60 0.01 -4.71
C ARG A 42 3.82 0.59 -4.00
N ASP A 43 4.98 0.55 -4.65
CA ASP A 43 6.25 0.98 -4.06
C ASP A 43 6.24 2.49 -3.73
N GLN A 44 5.57 3.31 -4.56
CA GLN A 44 5.34 4.73 -4.28
C GLN A 44 4.50 4.92 -3.00
N PHE A 45 3.46 4.12 -2.81
CA PHE A 45 2.63 4.15 -1.61
C PHE A 45 3.43 3.73 -0.37
N GLU A 46 4.17 2.62 -0.42
CA GLU A 46 5.01 2.15 0.70
C GLU A 46 6.06 3.19 1.10
N THR A 47 6.67 3.84 0.12
CA THR A 47 7.64 4.93 0.36
C THR A 47 6.97 6.13 1.05
N ALA A 48 5.79 6.52 0.60
CA ALA A 48 5.04 7.62 1.22
C ALA A 48 4.66 7.29 2.67
N VAL A 49 4.14 6.07 2.93
CA VAL A 49 3.81 5.59 4.28
C VAL A 49 5.03 5.64 5.19
N ARG A 50 6.19 5.12 4.73
CA ARG A 50 7.44 5.16 5.50
C ARG A 50 7.79 6.59 5.92
N HIS A 51 7.78 7.54 4.98
CA HIS A 51 8.10 8.93 5.28
C HIS A 51 7.12 9.56 6.28
N PHE A 52 5.83 9.23 6.20
CA PHE A 52 4.85 9.72 7.16
C PHE A 52 5.06 9.15 8.56
N GLU A 53 5.37 7.85 8.69
CA GLU A 53 5.62 7.23 9.99
C GLU A 53 6.94 7.71 10.63
N GLU A 54 7.99 7.89 9.81
CA GLU A 54 9.24 8.55 10.24
C GLU A 54 8.96 9.97 10.76
N ALA A 55 8.15 10.76 10.03
CA ALA A 55 7.79 12.11 10.47
C ALA A 55 6.93 12.12 11.75
N LYS A 56 5.97 11.18 11.88
CA LYS A 56 5.12 11.04 13.08
C LYS A 56 5.94 10.68 14.32
N SER A 57 6.83 9.69 14.21
CA SER A 57 7.71 9.28 15.31
C SER A 57 8.67 10.40 15.74
N ALA A 58 9.21 11.16 14.80
CA ALA A 58 10.07 12.31 15.07
C ALA A 58 9.33 13.47 15.80
N LYS A 59 8.02 13.64 15.54
CA LYS A 59 7.19 14.60 16.28
C LYS A 59 6.78 14.11 17.68
N ALA A 60 6.54 12.81 17.84
CA ALA A 60 6.14 12.23 19.14
C ALA A 60 7.27 12.23 20.18
N SER A 61 8.53 12.32 19.75
CA SER A 61 9.72 12.32 20.61
C SER A 61 10.21 13.71 21.01
N ARG A 62 9.50 14.77 20.63
CA ARG A 62 9.77 16.17 21.01
C ARG A 62 8.83 16.62 22.11
#